data_AF-A0A8T0AJA9-F1
#
_entry.id   AF-A0A8T0AJA9-F1
#
_cell.length_a   1.000
_cell.length_b   1.000
_cell.length_c   1.000
_cell.angle_alpha   90.00
_cell.angle_beta   90.00
_cell.angle_gamma   90.00
#
_symmetry.space_group_name_H-M   'P 1'
#
loop_
_entity.id
_entity.type
_entity.pdbx_description
1 polymer ?
#
loop_
_entity_poly.entity_id
_entity_poly.type
_entity_poly.pdbx_seq_one_letter_code
_entity_poly.pdbx_strand_id
1 'polypeptide(L)'
;MGNAQKKSAGSSGVASPARGRAREGSPGSPAKKETSALANGAHAAEMAGDAAETGSAGTHGANLDAPAGDLPPALARLKNEGNLLFKNGQFGHALEKYTQAIEGYKQSGIDSPEDLCILYSNRAACYLKDGNCTDCIQDCSSALELRPFSLKPLLRRAMAYEALERYKKAYVDYKTVLQIDSSMQAAYDSVNRITKQLIEQDGPDWREKLPAIPNVPISAQQHRNEEPSTEALQARAARAEQQKARKDDARFALLKQEGNDLVRRSEFQKALEKYSECIALKPTECSIYTNRALCFLKLERFAEARQDCDSALQIEPDNKKAFYRRALVHKGLKDFLSSSSDLQEVLRLDPNVREAEQELQEVTVLLRESLLESNTQG
;
A
#
# COMPACT_ATOMS: atom_id res chain seq x y z
N MET A 1 -25.12 32.77 -57.35
CA MET A 1 -24.94 31.30 -57.46
C MET A 1 -24.91 30.78 -56.02
N GLY A 2 -25.87 30.06 -55.45
CA GLY A 2 -26.98 29.25 -55.95
C GLY A 2 -26.91 27.88 -55.25
N ASN A 3 -27.77 27.64 -54.25
CA ASN A 3 -28.31 26.37 -53.71
C ASN A 3 -28.43 26.44 -52.18
N ALA A 4 -29.59 26.68 -51.54
CA ALA A 4 -30.94 26.10 -51.63
C ALA A 4 -31.07 24.70 -50.98
N GLN A 5 -31.75 24.71 -49.82
CA GLN A 5 -32.26 23.56 -49.06
C GLN A 5 -33.47 22.90 -49.75
N LYS A 6 -33.64 21.60 -49.48
CA LYS A 6 -34.87 20.88 -49.06
C LYS A 6 -34.95 19.50 -49.71
N LYS A 7 -35.24 18.48 -48.89
CA LYS A 7 -36.23 17.45 -49.24
C LYS A 7 -36.84 16.82 -47.98
N SER A 8 -38.16 16.72 -48.05
CA SER A 8 -39.13 16.31 -47.05
C SER A 8 -39.32 14.79 -47.00
N ALA A 9 -39.61 14.27 -45.81
CA ALA A 9 -40.12 12.92 -45.60
C ALA A 9 -41.66 12.89 -45.77
N GLY A 10 -42.15 11.88 -46.49
CA GLY A 10 -43.56 11.59 -46.71
C GLY A 10 -43.93 10.20 -46.16
N SER A 11 -45.16 10.12 -45.64
CA SER A 11 -45.79 9.04 -44.90
C SER A 11 -46.16 7.79 -45.70
N SER A 12 -46.35 6.66 -45.00
CA SER A 12 -47.50 5.76 -45.25
C SER A 12 -47.86 4.93 -44.01
N GLY A 13 -49.16 4.91 -43.67
CA GLY A 13 -49.80 3.94 -42.76
C GLY A 13 -49.82 2.53 -43.39
N VAL A 14 -50.34 1.46 -42.79
CA VAL A 14 -51.73 1.25 -42.29
C VAL A 14 -51.77 -0.04 -41.42
N ALA A 15 -52.75 -0.12 -40.51
CA ALA A 15 -53.59 -1.30 -40.17
C ALA A 15 -53.36 -2.06 -38.83
N SER A 16 -54.29 -1.78 -37.90
CA SER A 16 -54.88 -2.67 -36.85
C SER A 16 -55.77 -3.77 -37.49
N PRO A 17 -56.36 -4.81 -36.80
CA PRO A 17 -57.01 -4.72 -35.47
C PRO A 17 -57.16 -5.97 -34.54
N ALA A 18 -57.47 -5.65 -33.26
CA ALA A 18 -58.44 -6.20 -32.29
C ALA A 18 -58.71 -7.72 -32.06
N ARG A 19 -58.66 -8.13 -30.77
CA ARG A 19 -59.63 -8.93 -29.92
C ARG A 19 -58.87 -9.45 -28.69
N GLY A 20 -59.38 -9.59 -27.45
CA GLY A 20 -60.69 -9.39 -26.84
C GLY A 20 -60.66 -9.65 -25.31
N ARG A 21 -61.71 -9.13 -24.64
CA ARG A 21 -62.22 -9.21 -23.25
C ARG A 21 -61.89 -10.41 -22.31
N ALA A 22 -61.80 -10.11 -21.00
CA ALA A 22 -62.68 -10.49 -19.85
C ALA A 22 -61.90 -10.28 -18.52
N ARG A 23 -62.42 -9.93 -17.32
CA ARG A 23 -63.77 -9.74 -16.72
C ARG A 23 -63.60 -9.00 -15.37
N GLU A 24 -64.63 -8.26 -14.96
CA GLU A 24 -64.78 -7.58 -13.66
C GLU A 24 -65.21 -8.53 -12.50
N GLY A 25 -65.06 -8.07 -11.24
CA GLY A 25 -65.82 -8.57 -10.09
C GLY A 25 -65.23 -8.30 -8.69
N SER A 26 -65.45 -7.11 -8.12
CA SER A 26 -65.28 -6.69 -6.70
C SER A 26 -66.38 -7.31 -5.78
N PRO A 27 -66.68 -6.90 -4.51
CA PRO A 27 -66.03 -5.96 -3.56
C PRO A 27 -66.00 -6.43 -2.06
N GLY A 28 -65.47 -5.61 -1.14
CA GLY A 28 -65.75 -5.74 0.31
C GLY A 28 -64.83 -5.02 1.29
N SER A 29 -64.88 -3.67 1.33
CA SER A 29 -64.39 -2.82 2.45
C SER A 29 -65.37 -2.86 3.66
N PRO A 30 -65.30 -2.01 4.72
CA PRO A 30 -64.30 -1.03 5.20
C PRO A 30 -63.99 -1.28 6.72
N ALA A 31 -63.35 -0.46 7.57
CA ALA A 31 -63.10 0.97 7.68
C ALA A 31 -61.98 1.19 8.74
N LYS A 32 -61.11 2.20 8.57
CA LYS A 32 -60.96 3.44 9.40
C LYS A 32 -60.57 3.19 10.87
N LYS A 33 -59.63 3.88 11.50
CA LYS A 33 -59.11 5.26 11.32
C LYS A 33 -57.99 5.46 12.36
N GLU A 34 -57.01 6.32 12.02
CA GLU A 34 -56.33 7.30 12.91
C GLU A 34 -55.55 6.73 14.13
N THR A 35 -54.37 7.19 14.58
CA THR A 35 -53.60 8.44 14.49
C THR A 35 -52.29 8.23 15.27
N SER A 36 -51.26 9.05 15.00
CA SER A 36 -50.14 9.41 15.90
C SER A 36 -49.15 8.29 16.28
N ALA A 37 -47.95 8.52 16.78
CA ALA A 37 -46.92 9.55 16.67
C ALA A 37 -45.70 8.92 17.37
N LEU A 38 -44.50 9.24 16.86
CA LEU A 38 -43.24 9.44 17.58
C LEU A 38 -42.70 8.39 18.59
N ALA A 39 -41.39 8.12 18.39
CA ALA A 39 -40.32 8.07 19.39
C ALA A 39 -39.84 6.69 19.93
N ASN A 40 -38.58 6.41 19.54
CA ASN A 40 -37.42 6.05 20.35
C ASN A 40 -37.54 4.99 21.46
N GLY A 41 -36.67 3.98 21.34
CA GLY A 41 -36.25 3.15 22.47
C GLY A 41 -34.88 2.53 22.17
N ALA A 42 -33.83 3.21 22.61
CA ALA A 42 -32.47 2.70 22.66
C ALA A 42 -32.39 1.49 23.60
N HIS A 43 -31.59 0.48 23.25
CA HIS A 43 -31.06 -0.47 24.22
C HIS A 43 -29.54 -0.47 24.15
N ALA A 44 -28.95 0.11 25.20
CA ALA A 44 -27.58 -0.13 25.61
C ALA A 44 -27.45 -1.57 26.15
N ALA A 45 -26.31 -2.19 25.88
CA ALA A 45 -25.80 -3.30 26.67
C ALA A 45 -24.30 -3.08 26.84
N GLU A 46 -23.90 -2.88 28.10
CA GLU A 46 -22.52 -3.00 28.57
C GLU A 46 -22.01 -4.43 28.37
N MET A 47 -20.69 -4.59 28.24
CA MET A 47 -19.89 -5.39 29.18
C MET A 47 -18.40 -5.27 28.83
N ALA A 48 -17.63 -4.90 29.83
CA ALA A 48 -16.17 -4.98 29.85
C ALA A 48 -15.71 -6.43 30.04
N GLY A 49 -14.57 -6.78 29.45
CA GLY A 49 -13.90 -8.07 29.63
C GLY A 49 -12.46 -7.98 29.13
N ASP A 50 -11.55 -7.87 30.08
CA ASP A 50 -10.09 -7.80 29.93
C ASP A 50 -9.52 -9.13 29.40
N ALA A 51 -8.65 -9.08 28.39
CA ALA A 51 -7.77 -10.20 28.03
C ALA A 51 -6.60 -9.70 27.15
N ALA A 52 -5.39 -9.83 27.70
CA ALA A 52 -4.14 -9.70 26.99
C ALA A 52 -3.99 -10.82 25.95
N GLU A 53 -3.76 -10.46 24.68
CA GLU A 53 -3.18 -11.37 23.70
C GLU A 53 -2.14 -10.67 22.83
N THR A 54 -0.91 -11.15 22.97
CA THR A 54 0.20 -11.03 22.05
C THR A 54 -0.20 -11.62 20.69
N GLY A 55 -0.35 -10.77 19.67
CA GLY A 55 -0.70 -11.18 18.32
C GLY A 55 0.14 -10.45 17.28
N SER A 56 1.26 -11.06 16.90
CA SER A 56 2.04 -10.73 15.70
C SER A 56 1.13 -10.82 14.47
N ALA A 57 0.73 -9.67 13.91
CA ALA A 57 0.02 -9.59 12.63
C ALA A 57 0.76 -8.63 11.70
N GLY A 58 1.20 -9.16 10.55
CA GLY A 58 2.08 -8.52 9.59
C GLY A 58 1.62 -7.13 9.16
N THR A 59 2.43 -6.13 9.51
CA THR A 59 2.29 -4.77 8.99
C THR A 59 2.88 -4.73 7.59
N HIS A 60 2.02 -4.74 6.57
CA HIS A 60 2.39 -4.32 5.23
C HIS A 60 3.10 -2.96 5.31
N GLY A 61 4.38 -2.93 4.94
CA GLY A 61 5.31 -1.83 5.19
C GLY A 61 4.85 -0.48 4.64
N ALA A 62 4.12 0.26 5.49
CA ALA A 62 3.89 1.68 5.38
C ALA A 62 5.19 2.40 5.79
N ASN A 63 5.74 3.19 4.88
CA ASN A 63 6.89 4.03 5.19
C ASN A 63 6.41 5.21 6.04
N LEU A 64 6.34 5.01 7.36
CA LEU A 64 5.92 6.04 8.31
C LEU A 64 6.85 7.24 8.30
N ASP A 65 8.12 7.03 7.94
CA ASP A 65 9.16 8.06 7.87
C ASP A 65 9.21 8.77 6.51
N ALA A 66 8.19 8.59 5.67
CA ALA A 66 8.09 9.33 4.41
C ALA A 66 7.90 10.84 4.67
N PRO A 67 8.66 11.72 3.99
CA PRO A 67 8.47 13.16 4.11
C PRO A 67 7.07 13.54 3.63
N ALA A 68 6.41 14.46 4.33
CA ALA A 68 4.99 14.76 4.14
C ALA A 68 4.74 16.25 3.99
N GLY A 69 5.23 16.83 2.89
CA GLY A 69 5.25 18.28 2.67
C GLY A 69 6.47 18.90 3.36
N ASP A 70 6.29 20.09 3.92
CA ASP A 70 7.29 20.86 4.67
C ASP A 70 7.26 20.53 6.17
N LEU A 71 6.44 19.54 6.56
CA LEU A 71 6.39 19.06 7.94
C LEU A 71 7.74 18.46 8.37
N PRO A 72 8.25 18.83 9.56
CA PRO A 72 9.40 18.16 10.18
C PRO A 72 9.17 16.65 10.31
N PRO A 73 10.25 15.84 10.32
CA PRO A 73 10.15 14.38 10.32
C PRO A 73 9.21 13.81 11.39
N ALA A 74 9.21 14.36 12.61
CA ALA A 74 8.33 13.92 13.69
C ALA A 74 6.84 14.14 13.37
N LEU A 75 6.48 15.30 12.83
CA LEU A 75 5.08 15.63 12.48
C LEU A 75 4.64 14.90 11.20
N ALA A 76 5.56 14.73 10.24
CA ALA A 76 5.33 13.92 9.04
C ALA A 76 5.01 12.46 9.42
N ARG A 77 5.73 11.92 10.40
CA ARG A 77 5.47 10.59 10.94
C ARG A 77 4.08 10.47 11.58
N LEU A 78 3.68 11.42 12.42
CA LEU A 78 2.34 11.46 13.02
C LEU A 78 1.23 11.50 11.94
N LYS A 79 1.39 12.34 10.91
CA LYS A 79 0.48 12.39 9.76
C LYS A 79 0.40 11.05 9.02
N ASN A 80 1.54 10.39 8.80
CA ASN A 80 1.59 9.10 8.11
C ASN A 80 1.00 7.96 8.94
N GLU A 81 1.24 7.95 10.25
CA GLU A 81 0.59 7.04 11.20
C GLU A 81 -0.92 7.22 11.17
N GLY A 82 -1.41 8.48 11.25
CA GLY A 82 -2.83 8.79 11.10
C GLY A 82 -3.42 8.27 9.77
N ASN A 83 -2.71 8.46 8.66
CA ASN A 83 -3.14 7.96 7.34
C ASN A 83 -3.23 6.43 7.28
N LEU A 84 -2.30 5.72 7.92
CA LEU A 84 -2.32 4.26 7.99
C LEU A 84 -3.51 3.78 8.83
N LEU A 85 -3.69 4.36 10.02
CA LEU A 85 -4.80 4.05 10.91
C LEU A 85 -6.16 4.31 10.24
N PHE A 86 -6.30 5.43 9.53
CA PHE A 86 -7.52 5.75 8.77
C PHE A 86 -7.81 4.71 7.69
N LYS A 87 -6.79 4.26 6.95
CA LYS A 87 -6.95 3.20 5.93
C LYS A 87 -7.37 1.87 6.53
N ASN A 88 -6.93 1.59 7.76
CA ASN A 88 -7.29 0.39 8.50
C ASN A 88 -8.65 0.51 9.22
N GLY A 89 -9.37 1.63 9.06
CA GLY A 89 -10.67 1.88 9.71
C GLY A 89 -10.58 2.29 11.18
N GLN A 90 -9.37 2.52 11.71
CA GLN A 90 -9.14 2.93 13.10
C GLN A 90 -9.24 4.45 13.22
N PHE A 91 -10.46 4.99 13.07
CA PHE A 91 -10.69 6.45 12.96
C PHE A 91 -10.36 7.23 14.24
N GLY A 92 -10.64 6.66 15.43
CA GLY A 92 -10.32 7.30 16.72
C GLY A 92 -8.81 7.50 16.90
N HIS A 93 -8.02 6.43 16.70
CA HIS A 93 -6.56 6.54 16.77
C HIS A 93 -5.99 7.42 15.66
N ALA A 94 -6.57 7.40 14.45
CA ALA A 94 -6.15 8.31 13.38
C ALA A 94 -6.37 9.78 13.77
N LEU A 95 -7.51 10.08 14.38
CA LEU A 95 -7.85 11.41 14.90
C LEU A 95 -6.83 11.87 15.95
N GLU A 96 -6.48 11.01 16.91
CA GLU A 96 -5.45 11.32 17.92
C GLU A 96 -4.12 11.72 17.28
N LYS A 97 -3.67 10.94 16.28
CA LYS A 97 -2.41 11.22 15.56
C LYS A 97 -2.45 12.53 14.78
N TYR A 98 -3.56 12.84 14.12
CA TYR A 98 -3.70 14.13 13.44
C TYR A 98 -3.78 15.29 14.44
N THR A 99 -4.43 15.12 15.59
CA THR A 99 -4.47 16.14 16.65
C THR A 99 -3.07 16.43 17.17
N GLN A 100 -2.28 15.40 17.50
CA GLN A 100 -0.89 15.55 17.90
C GLN A 100 -0.05 16.25 16.82
N ALA A 101 -0.25 15.91 15.54
CA ALA A 101 0.43 16.58 14.44
C ALA A 101 0.07 18.07 14.34
N ILE A 102 -1.21 18.43 14.52
CA ILE A 102 -1.69 19.83 14.49
C ILE A 102 -1.15 20.63 15.67
N GLU A 103 -1.17 20.06 16.87
CA GLU A 103 -0.62 20.70 18.07
C GLU A 103 0.88 20.92 17.96
N GLY A 104 1.61 19.88 17.55
CA GLY A 104 3.05 19.96 17.27
C GLY A 104 3.37 20.98 16.19
N TYR A 105 2.54 21.08 15.14
CA TYR A 105 2.68 22.11 14.09
C TYR A 105 2.58 23.52 14.68
N LYS A 106 1.55 23.79 15.50
CA LYS A 106 1.33 25.09 16.14
C LYS A 106 2.48 25.49 17.07
N GLN A 107 3.07 24.52 17.78
CA GLN A 107 4.19 24.75 18.68
C GLN A 107 5.52 24.94 17.94
N SER A 108 5.67 24.34 16.76
CA SER A 108 6.94 24.35 16.02
C SER A 108 7.18 25.66 15.24
N GLY A 109 6.19 26.56 15.15
CA GLY A 109 6.32 27.82 14.42
C GLY A 109 6.53 27.66 12.92
N ILE A 110 6.12 26.51 12.35
CA ILE A 110 6.25 26.22 10.92
C ILE A 110 5.26 27.09 10.14
N ASP A 111 5.71 27.63 9.00
CA ASP A 111 4.88 28.41 8.08
C ASP A 111 4.59 27.64 6.78
N SER A 112 3.77 26.59 6.90
CA SER A 112 3.21 25.81 5.79
C SER A 112 1.68 25.69 5.93
N PRO A 113 0.92 26.72 5.47
CA PRO A 113 -0.54 26.70 5.54
C PRO A 113 -1.17 25.55 4.72
N GLU A 114 -0.49 25.07 3.69
CA GLU A 114 -0.90 23.89 2.92
C GLU A 114 -0.87 22.62 3.78
N ASP A 115 0.21 22.36 4.50
CA ASP A 115 0.30 21.16 5.33
C ASP A 115 -0.69 21.18 6.49
N LEU A 116 -0.88 22.35 7.12
CA LEU A 116 -1.88 22.50 8.17
C LEU A 116 -3.31 22.32 7.63
N CYS A 117 -3.62 22.83 6.43
CA CYS A 117 -4.89 22.58 5.74
C CYS A 117 -5.11 21.08 5.52
N ILE A 118 -4.09 20.35 5.07
CA ILE A 118 -4.16 18.89 4.86
C ILE A 118 -4.42 18.17 6.19
N LEU A 119 -3.74 18.55 7.27
CA LEU A 119 -3.94 17.95 8.59
C LEU A 119 -5.36 18.14 9.11
N TYR A 120 -5.90 19.36 9.07
CA TYR A 120 -7.30 19.62 9.41
C TYR A 120 -8.26 18.83 8.52
N SER A 121 -8.01 18.79 7.22
CA SER A 121 -8.86 18.05 6.28
C SER A 121 -8.88 16.55 6.58
N ASN A 122 -7.72 15.97 6.94
CA ASN A 122 -7.61 14.56 7.31
C ASN A 122 -8.29 14.25 8.63
N ARG A 123 -8.17 15.12 9.64
CA ARG A 123 -8.88 14.96 10.91
C ARG A 123 -10.40 15.12 10.75
N ALA A 124 -10.85 16.06 9.90
CA ALA A 124 -12.25 16.18 9.51
C ALA A 124 -12.81 14.91 8.87
N ALA A 125 -12.00 14.19 8.09
CA ALA A 125 -12.43 12.89 7.55
C ALA A 125 -12.66 11.84 8.64
N CYS A 126 -11.87 11.84 9.72
CA CYS A 126 -12.11 10.97 10.87
C CYS A 126 -13.44 11.33 11.54
N TYR A 127 -13.68 12.61 11.83
CA TYR A 127 -14.94 13.07 12.42
C TYR A 127 -16.17 12.70 11.58
N LEU A 128 -16.07 12.85 10.26
CA LEU A 128 -17.17 12.48 9.36
C LEU A 128 -17.45 10.97 9.36
N LYS A 129 -16.42 10.13 9.54
CA LYS A 129 -16.59 8.68 9.66
C LYS A 129 -17.15 8.25 11.01
N ASP A 130 -16.85 9.01 12.06
CA ASP A 130 -17.37 8.84 13.40
C ASP A 130 -18.81 9.40 13.58
N GLY A 131 -19.29 10.17 12.58
CA GLY A 131 -20.60 10.83 12.63
C GLY A 131 -20.61 12.17 13.38
N ASN A 132 -19.46 12.59 13.93
CA ASN A 132 -19.29 13.88 14.58
C ASN A 132 -19.23 15.02 13.54
N CYS A 133 -20.40 15.43 13.08
CA CYS A 133 -20.52 16.41 12.00
C CYS A 133 -20.12 17.83 12.44
N THR A 134 -20.26 18.18 13.72
CA THR A 134 -19.92 19.52 14.24
C THR A 134 -18.42 19.78 14.18
N ASP A 135 -17.61 18.85 14.66
CA ASP A 135 -16.15 18.99 14.66
C ASP A 135 -15.58 18.87 13.24
N CYS A 136 -16.20 18.02 12.40
CA CYS A 136 -15.89 17.97 10.97
C CYS A 136 -16.08 19.34 10.30
N ILE A 137 -17.18 20.05 10.59
CA ILE A 137 -17.44 21.39 10.03
C ILE A 137 -16.40 22.40 10.51
N GLN A 138 -16.03 22.35 11.79
CA GLN A 138 -15.02 23.24 12.35
C GLN A 138 -13.67 23.05 11.67
N ASP A 139 -13.16 21.82 11.61
CA ASP A 139 -11.88 21.51 10.97
C ASP A 139 -11.89 21.84 9.47
N CYS A 140 -12.98 21.55 8.76
CA CYS A 140 -13.08 21.93 7.34
C CYS A 140 -13.09 23.45 7.17
N SER A 141 -13.69 24.20 8.09
CA SER A 141 -13.70 25.66 8.03
C SER A 141 -12.31 26.24 8.29
N SER A 142 -11.60 25.74 9.31
CA SER A 142 -10.19 26.11 9.54
C SER A 142 -9.29 25.75 8.35
N ALA A 143 -9.51 24.61 7.71
CA ALA A 143 -8.78 24.25 6.49
C ALA A 143 -9.06 25.23 5.33
N LEU A 144 -10.29 25.70 5.18
CA LEU A 144 -10.70 26.63 4.12
C LEU A 144 -10.29 28.08 4.40
N GLU A 145 -10.08 28.46 5.66
CA GLU A 145 -9.44 29.73 6.02
C GLU A 145 -7.97 29.76 5.58
N LEU A 146 -7.27 28.63 5.70
CA LEU A 146 -5.87 28.50 5.26
C LEU A 146 -5.76 28.41 3.72
N ARG A 147 -6.62 27.59 3.11
CA ARG A 147 -6.65 27.37 1.66
C ARG A 147 -8.08 27.40 1.14
N PRO A 148 -8.56 28.59 0.72
CA PRO A 148 -9.85 28.74 0.09
C PRO A 148 -10.00 27.82 -1.12
N PHE A 149 -11.21 27.33 -1.36
CA PHE A 149 -11.53 26.47 -2.51
C PHE A 149 -10.81 25.12 -2.53
N SER A 150 -10.27 24.65 -1.38
CA SER A 150 -9.75 23.29 -1.29
C SER A 150 -10.89 22.26 -1.39
N LEU A 151 -10.78 21.36 -2.38
CA LEU A 151 -11.86 20.45 -2.78
C LEU A 151 -12.29 19.49 -1.66
N LYS A 152 -11.32 18.88 -0.96
CA LYS A 152 -11.59 17.88 0.08
C LYS A 152 -12.29 18.48 1.31
N PRO A 153 -11.80 19.59 1.92
CA PRO A 153 -12.54 20.28 2.98
C PRO A 153 -13.95 20.71 2.56
N LEU A 154 -14.14 21.29 1.37
CA LEU A 154 -15.46 21.70 0.89
C LEU A 154 -16.43 20.51 0.82
N LEU A 155 -16.00 19.40 0.21
CA LEU A 155 -16.83 18.22 0.06
C LEU A 155 -17.20 17.61 1.43
N ARG A 156 -16.22 17.50 2.33
CA ARG A 156 -16.43 16.98 3.70
C ARG A 156 -17.37 17.87 4.51
N ARG A 157 -17.22 19.20 4.42
CA ARG A 157 -18.10 20.16 5.09
C ARG A 157 -19.52 20.10 4.53
N ALA A 158 -19.67 19.97 3.21
CA ALA A 158 -20.97 19.81 2.57
C ALA A 158 -21.70 18.54 3.06
N MET A 159 -20.99 17.41 3.15
CA MET A 159 -21.52 16.15 3.67
C MET A 159 -21.93 16.27 5.13
N ALA A 160 -21.11 16.92 5.96
CA ALA A 160 -21.44 17.15 7.37
C ALA A 160 -22.65 18.09 7.54
N TYR A 161 -22.78 19.12 6.70
CA TYR A 161 -23.98 19.96 6.69
C TYR A 161 -25.22 19.21 6.22
N GLU A 162 -25.11 18.35 5.21
CA GLU A 162 -26.20 17.50 4.74
C GLU A 162 -26.67 16.53 5.83
N ALA A 163 -25.74 15.90 6.55
CA ALA A 163 -26.03 15.02 7.68
C ALA A 163 -26.71 15.72 8.86
N LEU A 164 -26.46 17.01 9.05
CA LEU A 164 -27.13 17.86 10.05
C LEU A 164 -28.38 18.56 9.50
N GLU A 165 -28.85 18.19 8.31
CA GLU A 165 -30.01 18.81 7.63
C GLU A 165 -29.87 20.32 7.39
N ARG A 166 -28.63 20.85 7.39
CA ARG A 166 -28.31 22.26 7.10
C ARG A 166 -28.20 22.45 5.59
N TYR A 167 -29.27 22.12 4.88
CA TYR A 167 -29.32 21.97 3.42
C TYR A 167 -28.87 23.20 2.65
N LYS A 168 -29.20 24.41 3.11
CA LYS A 168 -28.77 25.67 2.47
C LYS A 168 -27.25 25.81 2.43
N LYS A 169 -26.57 25.44 3.51
CA LYS A 169 -25.11 25.51 3.61
C LYS A 169 -24.44 24.38 2.82
N ALA A 170 -24.99 23.16 2.92
CA ALA A 170 -24.53 22.03 2.12
C ALA A 170 -24.60 22.33 0.61
N TYR A 171 -25.72 22.91 0.16
CA TYR A 171 -25.92 23.29 -1.24
C TYR A 171 -24.85 24.28 -1.74
N VAL A 172 -24.51 25.29 -0.94
CA VAL A 172 -23.48 26.28 -1.28
C VAL A 172 -22.11 25.61 -1.44
N ASP A 173 -21.71 24.74 -0.50
CA ASP A 173 -20.43 24.04 -0.59
C ASP A 173 -20.38 23.08 -1.78
N TYR A 174 -21.42 22.27 -2.01
CA TYR A 174 -21.46 21.40 -3.19
C TYR A 174 -21.47 22.18 -4.51
N LYS A 175 -22.17 23.33 -4.59
CA LYS A 175 -22.10 24.19 -5.77
C LYS A 175 -20.73 24.81 -5.96
N THR A 176 -20.04 25.15 -4.88
CA THR A 176 -18.65 25.61 -4.94
C THR A 176 -17.73 24.49 -5.46
N VAL A 177 -17.91 23.26 -4.98
CA VAL A 177 -17.21 22.07 -5.52
C VAL A 177 -17.46 21.91 -7.02
N LEU A 178 -18.69 22.03 -7.50
CA LEU A 178 -19.00 21.90 -8.92
C LEU A 178 -18.50 23.06 -9.80
N GLN A 179 -18.24 24.23 -9.22
CA GLN A 179 -17.53 25.31 -9.91
C GLN A 179 -16.03 25.01 -10.05
N ILE A 180 -15.44 24.27 -9.10
CA ILE A 180 -14.03 23.83 -9.16
C ILE A 180 -13.87 22.62 -10.08
N ASP A 181 -14.70 21.59 -9.88
CA ASP A 181 -14.70 20.34 -10.63
C ASP A 181 -16.13 19.91 -10.95
N SER A 182 -16.54 20.18 -12.19
CA SER A 182 -17.85 19.81 -12.72
C SER A 182 -18.02 18.30 -12.94
N SER A 183 -16.94 17.51 -12.92
CA SER A 183 -16.99 16.05 -13.07
C SER A 183 -17.29 15.31 -11.76
N MET A 184 -17.41 16.02 -10.63
CA MET A 184 -17.65 15.44 -9.32
C MET A 184 -19.09 14.93 -9.16
N GLN A 185 -19.35 13.69 -9.58
CA GLN A 185 -20.68 13.09 -9.58
C GLN A 185 -21.36 13.12 -8.20
N ALA A 186 -20.61 12.83 -7.13
CA ALA A 186 -21.16 12.85 -5.77
C ALA A 186 -21.74 14.22 -5.40
N ALA A 187 -21.08 15.32 -5.78
CA ALA A 187 -21.58 16.67 -5.53
C ALA A 187 -22.81 16.99 -6.38
N TYR A 188 -22.83 16.52 -7.64
CA TYR A 188 -23.99 16.68 -8.52
C TYR A 188 -25.23 15.96 -7.97
N ASP A 189 -25.08 14.71 -7.54
CA ASP A 189 -26.16 13.92 -6.96
C ASP A 189 -26.69 14.55 -5.66
N SER A 190 -25.78 15.01 -4.79
CA SER A 190 -26.15 15.71 -3.55
C SER A 190 -26.88 17.01 -3.82
N VAL A 191 -26.45 17.82 -4.80
CA VAL A 191 -27.16 19.04 -5.21
C VAL A 191 -28.59 18.72 -5.65
N ASN A 192 -28.80 17.67 -6.44
CA ASN A 192 -30.14 17.27 -6.88
C ASN A 192 -31.03 16.81 -5.71
N ARG A 193 -30.49 16.04 -4.77
CA ARG A 193 -31.22 15.64 -3.55
C ARG A 193 -31.60 16.86 -2.71
N ILE A 194 -30.62 17.71 -2.42
CA ILE A 194 -30.81 18.91 -1.61
C ILE A 194 -31.79 19.89 -2.27
N THR A 195 -31.76 20.03 -3.59
CA THR A 195 -32.70 20.90 -4.32
C THR A 195 -34.15 20.48 -4.07
N LYS A 196 -34.44 19.18 -4.10
CA LYS A 196 -35.80 18.69 -3.79
C LYS A 196 -36.21 19.04 -2.37
N GLN A 197 -35.31 18.84 -1.41
CA GLN A 197 -35.58 19.12 0.00
C GLN A 197 -35.79 20.62 0.27
N LEU A 198 -35.03 21.48 -0.39
CA LEU A 198 -35.18 22.93 -0.27
C LEU A 198 -36.48 23.43 -0.90
N ILE A 199 -36.89 22.89 -2.05
CA ILE A 199 -38.19 23.22 -2.65
C ILE A 199 -39.34 22.82 -1.73
N GLU A 200 -39.25 21.66 -1.09
CA GLU A 200 -40.26 21.18 -0.14
C GLU A 200 -40.35 22.08 1.10
N GLN A 201 -39.22 22.50 1.66
CA GLN A 201 -39.17 23.32 2.88
C GLN A 201 -39.51 24.80 2.63
N ASP A 202 -39.02 25.36 1.52
CA ASP A 202 -39.02 26.81 1.29
C ASP A 202 -39.89 27.27 0.13
N GLY A 203 -40.45 26.35 -0.67
CA GLY A 203 -41.27 26.65 -1.83
C GLY A 203 -40.46 27.06 -3.08
N PRO A 204 -41.12 27.68 -4.09
CA PRO A 204 -40.46 28.06 -5.35
C PRO A 204 -39.33 29.08 -5.16
N ASP A 205 -39.41 29.91 -4.13
CA ASP A 205 -38.48 31.01 -3.85
C ASP A 205 -37.29 30.59 -2.96
N TRP A 206 -37.07 29.28 -2.78
CA TRP A 206 -35.99 28.74 -1.94
C TRP A 206 -34.60 29.31 -2.26
N ARG A 207 -34.36 29.70 -3.52
CA ARG A 207 -33.10 30.28 -3.99
C ARG A 207 -32.82 31.64 -3.36
N GLU A 208 -33.84 32.45 -3.11
CA GLU A 208 -33.69 33.78 -2.51
C GLU A 208 -33.26 33.68 -1.04
N LYS A 209 -33.54 32.54 -0.40
CA LYS A 209 -33.18 32.25 0.99
C LYS A 209 -31.81 31.60 1.13
N LEU A 210 -31.07 31.38 0.03
CA LEU A 210 -29.74 30.81 0.07
C LEU A 210 -28.71 31.84 0.53
N PRO A 211 -27.67 31.42 1.28
CA PRO A 211 -26.45 32.21 1.41
C PRO A 211 -25.80 32.44 0.04
N ALA A 212 -25.05 33.53 -0.07
CA ALA A 212 -24.30 33.83 -1.29
C ALA A 212 -23.33 32.68 -1.64
N ILE A 213 -23.40 32.20 -2.88
CA ILE A 213 -22.49 31.19 -3.39
C ILE A 213 -21.19 31.91 -3.78
N PRO A 214 -20.02 31.53 -3.21
CA PRO A 214 -18.75 32.11 -3.58
C PRO A 214 -18.45 31.91 -5.07
N ASN A 215 -17.88 32.94 -5.70
CA ASN A 215 -17.34 32.85 -7.05
C ASN A 215 -15.94 32.24 -7.00
N VAL A 216 -15.75 31.09 -7.65
CA VAL A 216 -14.48 30.37 -7.65
C VAL A 216 -13.56 30.95 -8.74
N PRO A 217 -12.36 31.48 -8.40
CA PRO A 217 -11.45 32.01 -9.39
C PRO A 217 -10.88 30.91 -10.30
N ILE A 218 -10.51 31.26 -11.54
CA ILE A 218 -9.95 30.32 -12.53
C ILE A 218 -8.72 29.59 -11.99
N SER A 219 -7.88 30.25 -11.17
CA SER A 219 -6.72 29.62 -10.53
C SER A 219 -7.10 28.42 -9.66
N ALA A 220 -8.20 28.51 -8.91
CA ALA A 220 -8.71 27.39 -8.11
C ALA A 220 -9.25 26.25 -8.96
N GLN A 221 -9.73 26.53 -10.18
CA GLN A 221 -10.16 25.52 -11.15
C GLN A 221 -8.95 24.82 -11.80
N GLN A 222 -7.85 25.56 -12.01
CA GLN A 222 -6.63 25.09 -12.69
C GLN A 222 -5.72 24.22 -11.83
N HIS A 223 -5.69 24.37 -10.50
CA HIS A 223 -4.93 23.47 -9.60
C HIS A 223 -5.29 21.98 -9.73
N ARG A 224 -6.42 21.65 -10.37
CA ARG A 224 -6.78 20.28 -10.78
C ARG A 224 -5.97 19.77 -11.98
N ASN A 225 -5.62 20.65 -12.90
CA ASN A 225 -4.98 20.33 -14.18
C ASN A 225 -3.45 20.49 -14.14
N GLU A 226 -2.89 20.85 -12.99
CA GLU A 226 -1.45 20.79 -12.77
C GLU A 226 -1.04 19.32 -12.69
N GLU A 227 -0.72 18.75 -13.84
CA GLU A 227 0.04 17.49 -13.92
C GLU A 227 1.24 17.61 -12.98
N PRO A 228 1.50 16.57 -12.15
CA PRO A 228 2.65 16.61 -11.26
C PRO A 228 3.90 16.94 -12.08
N SER A 229 4.70 17.92 -11.64
CA SER A 229 5.89 18.32 -12.38
C SER A 229 6.78 17.10 -12.68
N THR A 230 7.53 17.15 -13.78
CA THR A 230 8.47 16.08 -14.13
C THR A 230 9.42 15.77 -12.97
N GLU A 231 9.86 16.81 -12.25
CA GLU A 231 10.65 16.69 -11.03
C GLU A 231 9.90 15.97 -9.90
N ALA A 232 8.62 16.26 -9.68
CA ALA A 232 7.80 15.59 -8.68
C ALA A 232 7.56 14.11 -9.04
N LEU A 233 7.36 13.79 -10.32
CA LEU A 233 7.24 12.42 -10.80
C LEU A 233 8.55 11.65 -10.62
N GLN A 234 9.68 12.24 -10.98
CA GLN A 234 11.01 11.66 -10.80
C GLN A 234 11.32 11.46 -9.32
N ALA A 235 11.05 12.46 -8.46
CA ALA A 235 11.23 12.33 -7.02
C ALA A 235 10.34 11.22 -6.43
N ARG A 236 9.11 11.07 -6.91
CA ARG A 236 8.21 9.99 -6.50
C ARG A 236 8.71 8.61 -6.96
N ALA A 237 9.20 8.51 -8.20
CA ALA A 237 9.80 7.29 -8.74
C ALA A 237 11.05 6.89 -7.94
N ALA A 238 11.96 7.83 -7.71
CA ALA A 238 13.18 7.61 -6.93
C ALA A 238 12.87 7.17 -5.49
N ARG A 239 11.86 7.78 -4.85
CA ARG A 239 11.38 7.35 -3.53
C ARG A 239 10.80 5.94 -3.55
N ALA A 240 10.05 5.59 -4.59
CA ALA A 240 9.49 4.24 -4.74
C ALA A 240 10.58 3.18 -4.96
N GLU A 241 11.60 3.48 -5.77
CA GLU A 241 12.76 2.62 -5.99
C GLU A 241 13.58 2.45 -4.71
N GLN A 242 13.88 3.55 -4.00
CA GLN A 242 14.59 3.48 -2.73
C GLN A 242 13.82 2.66 -1.70
N GLN A 243 12.49 2.81 -1.62
CA GLN A 243 11.66 2.03 -0.72
C GLN A 243 11.66 0.54 -1.11
N LYS A 244 11.63 0.22 -2.41
CA LYS A 244 11.73 -1.16 -2.90
C LYS A 244 13.09 -1.77 -2.51
N ALA A 245 14.18 -1.06 -2.77
CA ALA A 245 15.53 -1.51 -2.39
C ALA A 245 15.64 -1.79 -0.88
N ARG A 246 15.14 -0.88 -0.03
CA ARG A 246 15.11 -1.10 1.43
C ARG A 246 14.31 -2.35 1.84
N LYS A 247 13.18 -2.63 1.16
CA LYS A 247 12.37 -3.82 1.43
C LYS A 247 13.10 -5.09 0.98
N ASP A 248 13.74 -5.06 -0.18
CA ASP A 248 14.52 -6.18 -0.69
C ASP A 248 15.74 -6.46 0.22
N ASP A 249 16.40 -5.42 0.73
CA ASP A 249 17.48 -5.53 1.73
C ASP A 249 17.01 -6.18 3.03
N ALA A 250 15.89 -5.72 3.59
CA ALA A 250 15.32 -6.29 4.81
C ALA A 250 14.87 -7.74 4.62
N ARG A 251 14.22 -8.04 3.49
CA ARG A 251 13.81 -9.41 3.14
C ARG A 251 15.01 -10.32 2.96
N PHE A 252 16.06 -9.84 2.29
CA PHE A 252 17.32 -10.57 2.13
C PHE A 252 17.94 -10.94 3.48
N ALA A 253 18.03 -9.97 4.41
CA ALA A 253 18.60 -10.21 5.73
C ALA A 253 17.83 -11.28 6.52
N LEU A 254 16.49 -11.22 6.47
CA LEU A 254 15.61 -12.19 7.12
C LEU A 254 15.78 -13.60 6.52
N LEU A 255 15.71 -13.72 5.20
CA LEU A 255 15.87 -15.01 4.51
C LEU A 255 17.25 -15.64 4.77
N LYS A 256 18.32 -14.82 4.80
CA LYS A 256 19.67 -15.27 5.15
C LYS A 256 19.71 -15.81 6.58
N GLN A 257 19.08 -15.14 7.53
CA GLN A 257 18.99 -15.60 8.91
C GLN A 257 18.21 -16.92 9.02
N GLU A 258 17.02 -17.01 8.41
CA GLU A 258 16.20 -18.22 8.38
C GLU A 258 16.96 -19.41 7.77
N GLY A 259 17.65 -19.19 6.64
CA GLY A 259 18.50 -20.22 6.02
C GLY A 259 19.59 -20.71 6.97
N ASN A 260 20.29 -19.80 7.65
CA ASN A 260 21.33 -20.16 8.62
C ASN A 260 20.76 -20.92 9.83
N ASP A 261 19.56 -20.56 10.29
CA ASP A 261 18.89 -21.24 11.40
C ASP A 261 18.47 -22.67 11.00
N LEU A 262 17.97 -22.85 9.78
CA LEU A 262 17.63 -24.17 9.22
C LEU A 262 18.85 -25.06 9.07
N VAL A 263 19.99 -24.52 8.62
CA VAL A 263 21.27 -25.25 8.59
C VAL A 263 21.68 -25.73 9.98
N ARG A 264 21.55 -24.88 11.01
CA ARG A 264 21.84 -25.28 12.40
C ARG A 264 20.93 -26.40 12.91
N ARG A 265 19.72 -26.52 12.37
CA ARG A 265 18.77 -27.62 12.66
C ARG A 265 18.93 -28.83 11.73
N SER A 266 19.94 -28.83 10.85
CA SER A 266 20.15 -29.86 9.82
C SER A 266 19.00 -30.00 8.82
N GLU A 267 18.14 -28.99 8.67
CA GLU A 267 17.04 -28.95 7.70
C GLU A 267 17.52 -28.41 6.34
N PHE A 268 18.49 -29.11 5.72
CA PHE A 268 19.23 -28.61 4.56
C PHE A 268 18.34 -28.33 3.34
N GLN A 269 17.33 -29.16 3.08
CA GLN A 269 16.43 -28.95 1.92
C GLN A 269 15.66 -27.63 2.02
N LYS A 270 15.14 -27.28 3.20
CA LYS A 270 14.46 -25.99 3.42
C LYS A 270 15.44 -24.82 3.39
N ALA A 271 16.67 -25.02 3.88
CA ALA A 271 17.71 -24.00 3.79
C ALA A 271 18.06 -23.66 2.33
N LEU A 272 18.08 -24.65 1.43
CA LEU A 272 18.30 -24.43 -0.01
C LEU A 272 17.25 -23.49 -0.62
N GLU A 273 15.98 -23.65 -0.24
CA GLU A 273 14.89 -22.78 -0.71
C GLU A 273 15.14 -21.33 -0.28
N LYS A 274 15.44 -21.11 1.01
CA LYS A 274 15.73 -19.78 1.55
C LYS A 274 16.95 -19.13 0.91
N TYR A 275 18.04 -19.86 0.71
CA TYR A 275 19.20 -19.33 0.01
C TYR A 275 18.95 -19.06 -1.47
N SER A 276 18.08 -19.84 -2.12
CA SER A 276 17.68 -19.57 -3.52
C SER A 276 16.85 -18.31 -3.63
N GLU A 277 15.95 -18.05 -2.67
CA GLU A 277 15.26 -16.76 -2.57
C GLU A 277 16.23 -15.60 -2.32
N CYS A 278 17.25 -15.79 -1.46
CA CYS A 278 18.30 -14.78 -1.26
C CYS A 278 19.04 -14.44 -2.56
N ILE A 279 19.41 -15.44 -3.36
CA ILE A 279 20.10 -15.25 -4.65
C ILE A 279 19.21 -14.50 -5.64
N ALA A 280 17.90 -14.77 -5.65
CA ALA A 280 16.96 -14.04 -6.50
C ALA A 280 16.86 -12.54 -6.14
N LEU A 281 17.07 -12.18 -4.87
CA LEU A 281 17.10 -10.78 -4.41
C LEU A 281 18.46 -10.12 -4.64
N LYS A 282 19.55 -10.81 -4.32
CA LYS A 282 20.93 -10.31 -4.40
C LYS A 282 21.85 -11.36 -5.02
N PRO A 283 21.94 -11.41 -6.36
CA PRO A 283 22.70 -12.45 -7.06
C PRO A 283 24.22 -12.30 -6.90
N THR A 284 24.70 -11.18 -6.36
CA THR A 284 26.13 -10.87 -6.20
C THR A 284 26.66 -11.15 -4.78
N GLU A 285 25.86 -11.75 -3.90
CA GLU A 285 26.28 -12.01 -2.52
C GLU A 285 26.96 -13.39 -2.38
N CYS A 286 28.30 -13.39 -2.35
CA CYS A 286 29.13 -14.60 -2.28
C CYS A 286 28.80 -15.50 -1.08
N SER A 287 28.50 -14.90 0.09
CA SER A 287 28.22 -15.67 1.31
C SER A 287 27.01 -16.60 1.18
N ILE A 288 26.05 -16.29 0.31
CA ILE A 288 24.87 -17.14 0.09
C ILE A 288 25.21 -18.37 -0.74
N TYR A 289 25.97 -18.22 -1.83
CA TYR A 289 26.40 -19.35 -2.65
C TYR A 289 27.24 -20.34 -1.84
N THR A 290 28.20 -19.84 -1.04
CA THR A 290 29.01 -20.73 -0.19
C THR A 290 28.16 -21.46 0.87
N ASN A 291 27.13 -20.81 1.44
CA ASN A 291 26.23 -21.47 2.38
C ASN A 291 25.28 -22.48 1.71
N ARG A 292 24.83 -22.20 0.47
CA ARG A 292 24.00 -23.12 -0.30
C ARG A 292 24.78 -24.35 -0.79
N ALA A 293 26.04 -24.16 -1.20
CA ALA A 293 26.97 -25.24 -1.51
C ALA A 293 27.19 -26.21 -0.34
N LEU A 294 27.26 -25.69 0.91
CA LEU A 294 27.29 -26.54 2.10
C LEU A 294 26.06 -27.45 2.22
N CYS A 295 24.88 -26.89 1.96
CA CYS A 295 23.63 -27.64 2.05
C CYS A 295 23.60 -28.75 0.99
N PHE A 296 24.03 -28.44 -0.25
CA PHE A 296 24.17 -29.45 -1.30
C PHE A 296 25.19 -30.53 -0.94
N LEU A 297 26.34 -30.17 -0.37
CA LEU A 297 27.34 -31.12 0.14
C LEU A 297 26.74 -32.08 1.19
N LYS A 298 25.97 -31.55 2.14
CA LYS A 298 25.31 -32.35 3.19
C LYS A 298 24.20 -33.26 2.66
N LEU A 299 23.69 -32.96 1.47
CA LEU A 299 22.71 -33.77 0.74
C LEU A 299 23.37 -34.63 -0.35
N GLU A 300 24.70 -34.67 -0.41
CA GLU A 300 25.49 -35.40 -1.43
C GLU A 300 25.18 -35.01 -2.89
N ARG A 301 24.67 -33.79 -3.09
CA ARG A 301 24.37 -33.20 -4.40
C ARG A 301 25.59 -32.45 -4.94
N PHE A 302 26.61 -33.22 -5.32
CA PHE A 302 27.94 -32.69 -5.63
C PHE A 302 27.97 -31.79 -6.88
N ALA A 303 27.16 -32.06 -7.91
CA ALA A 303 27.15 -31.25 -9.13
C ALA A 303 26.66 -29.81 -8.86
N GLU A 304 25.55 -29.67 -8.13
CA GLU A 304 25.01 -28.36 -7.76
C GLU A 304 25.90 -27.64 -6.74
N ALA A 305 26.50 -28.38 -5.80
CA ALA A 305 27.47 -27.81 -4.87
C ALA A 305 28.69 -27.20 -5.59
N ARG A 306 29.21 -27.90 -6.61
CA ARG A 306 30.31 -27.41 -7.44
C ARG A 306 29.93 -26.11 -8.14
N GLN A 307 28.76 -26.06 -8.76
CA GLN A 307 28.28 -24.88 -9.48
C GLN A 307 28.18 -23.66 -8.55
N ASP A 308 27.69 -23.85 -7.32
CA ASP A 308 27.61 -22.76 -6.34
C ASP A 308 28.99 -22.31 -5.86
N CYS A 309 29.94 -23.23 -5.66
CA CYS A 309 31.32 -22.86 -5.33
C CYS A 309 32.00 -22.10 -6.47
N ASP A 310 31.80 -22.52 -7.72
CA ASP A 310 32.34 -21.83 -8.90
C ASP A 310 31.74 -20.43 -9.02
N SER A 311 30.42 -20.29 -8.80
CA SER A 311 29.74 -18.98 -8.78
C SER A 311 30.29 -18.09 -7.66
N ALA A 312 30.53 -18.64 -6.46
CA ALA A 312 31.13 -17.91 -5.35
C ALA A 312 32.54 -17.40 -5.70
N LEU A 313 33.37 -18.21 -6.36
CA LEU A 313 34.72 -17.84 -6.78
C LEU A 313 34.74 -16.86 -7.97
N GLN A 314 33.70 -16.85 -8.80
CA GLN A 314 33.53 -15.80 -9.82
C GLN A 314 33.23 -14.43 -9.18
N ILE A 315 32.50 -14.41 -8.06
CA ILE A 315 32.14 -13.19 -7.32
C ILE A 315 33.32 -12.73 -6.46
N GLU A 316 33.92 -13.64 -5.69
CA GLU A 316 35.07 -13.40 -4.81
C GLU A 316 36.17 -14.43 -5.11
N PRO A 317 37.14 -14.12 -5.99
CA PRO A 317 38.18 -15.06 -6.42
C PRO A 317 39.05 -15.63 -5.29
N ASP A 318 39.24 -14.88 -4.20
CA ASP A 318 40.06 -15.28 -3.05
C ASP A 318 39.22 -15.84 -1.88
N ASN A 319 37.99 -16.32 -2.16
CA ASN A 319 37.11 -16.82 -1.09
C ASN A 319 37.55 -18.20 -0.58
N LYS A 320 38.24 -18.21 0.56
CA LYS A 320 38.71 -19.42 1.26
C LYS A 320 37.62 -20.46 1.50
N LYS A 321 36.40 -20.04 1.87
CA LYS A 321 35.29 -20.97 2.14
C LYS A 321 34.81 -21.64 0.86
N ALA A 322 34.79 -20.92 -0.26
CA ALA A 322 34.40 -21.47 -1.55
C ALA A 322 35.41 -22.53 -2.03
N PHE A 323 36.72 -22.24 -1.97
CA PHE A 323 37.77 -23.23 -2.29
C PHE A 323 37.66 -24.46 -1.40
N TYR A 324 37.56 -24.29 -0.08
CA TYR A 324 37.46 -25.42 0.85
C TYR A 324 36.23 -26.30 0.56
N ARG A 325 35.07 -25.68 0.33
CA ARG A 325 33.85 -26.43 -0.02
C ARG A 325 33.98 -27.13 -1.38
N ARG A 326 34.57 -26.47 -2.38
CA ARG A 326 34.79 -27.08 -3.71
C ARG A 326 35.74 -28.28 -3.64
N ALA A 327 36.78 -28.20 -2.80
CA ALA A 327 37.63 -29.34 -2.51
C ALA A 327 36.85 -30.53 -1.95
N LEU A 328 35.99 -30.31 -0.95
CA LEU A 328 35.14 -31.36 -0.40
C LEU A 328 34.19 -31.95 -1.46
N VAL A 329 33.70 -31.13 -2.40
CA VAL A 329 32.91 -31.60 -3.54
C VAL A 329 33.75 -32.49 -4.46
N HIS A 330 34.96 -32.07 -4.83
CA HIS A 330 35.87 -32.86 -5.65
C HIS A 330 36.26 -34.18 -4.98
N LYS A 331 36.52 -34.17 -3.66
CA LYS A 331 36.74 -35.38 -2.86
C LYS A 331 35.55 -36.33 -2.94
N GLY A 332 34.32 -35.83 -2.79
CA GLY A 332 33.09 -36.62 -2.93
C GLY A 332 32.89 -37.20 -4.33
N LEU A 333 33.34 -36.48 -5.37
CA LEU A 333 33.37 -36.93 -6.76
C LEU A 333 34.56 -37.84 -7.09
N LYS A 334 35.43 -38.15 -6.12
CA LYS A 334 36.70 -38.89 -6.28
C LYS A 334 37.70 -38.22 -7.23
N ASP A 335 37.54 -36.93 -7.46
CA ASP A 335 38.48 -36.09 -8.19
C ASP A 335 39.55 -35.55 -7.23
N PHE A 336 40.43 -36.44 -6.78
CA PHE A 336 41.41 -36.14 -5.74
C PHE A 336 42.45 -35.11 -6.19
N LEU A 337 42.74 -35.01 -7.49
CA LEU A 337 43.66 -34.02 -8.04
C LEU A 337 43.12 -32.60 -7.86
N SER A 338 41.89 -32.33 -8.33
CA SER A 338 41.29 -31.00 -8.16
C SER A 338 41.02 -30.69 -6.68
N SER A 339 40.65 -31.69 -5.88
CA SER A 339 40.51 -31.51 -4.43
C SER A 339 41.82 -31.07 -3.77
N SER A 340 42.94 -31.70 -4.11
CA SER A 340 44.26 -31.32 -3.57
C SER A 340 44.64 -29.89 -3.99
N SER A 341 44.36 -29.51 -5.23
CA SER A 341 44.66 -28.17 -5.75
C SER A 341 43.89 -27.09 -4.98
N ASP A 342 42.59 -27.29 -4.75
CA ASP A 342 41.75 -26.33 -4.02
C ASP A 342 42.17 -26.23 -2.54
N LEU A 343 42.55 -27.33 -1.89
CA LEU A 343 43.02 -27.33 -0.49
C LEU A 343 44.37 -26.61 -0.35
N GLN A 344 45.27 -26.78 -1.31
CA GLN A 344 46.52 -26.02 -1.35
C GLN A 344 46.25 -24.51 -1.48
N GLU A 345 45.25 -24.13 -2.27
CA GLU A 345 44.86 -22.72 -2.40
C GLU A 345 44.25 -22.15 -1.11
N VAL A 346 43.46 -22.95 -0.37
CA VAL A 346 42.99 -22.58 0.99
C VAL A 346 44.18 -22.30 1.91
N LEU A 347 45.18 -23.18 1.94
CA LEU A 347 46.36 -23.04 2.78
C LEU A 347 47.31 -21.93 2.31
N ARG A 348 47.32 -21.62 1.01
CA ARG A 348 48.04 -20.46 0.46
C ARG A 348 47.41 -19.15 0.96
N LEU A 349 46.08 -19.07 0.98
CA LEU A 349 45.33 -17.91 1.47
C LEU A 349 45.33 -17.81 3.00
N ASP A 350 45.37 -18.95 3.71
CA ASP A 350 45.43 -19.02 5.17
C ASP A 350 46.13 -20.30 5.64
N PRO A 351 47.43 -20.21 5.98
CA PRO A 351 48.22 -21.38 6.38
C PRO A 351 47.78 -22.05 7.68
N ASN A 352 46.94 -21.39 8.49
CA ASN A 352 46.56 -21.88 9.83
C ASN A 352 45.25 -22.68 9.84
N VAL A 353 44.66 -22.96 8.67
CA VAL A 353 43.41 -23.74 8.57
C VAL A 353 43.73 -25.24 8.73
N ARG A 354 43.75 -25.69 9.98
CA ARG A 354 44.09 -27.08 10.35
C ARG A 354 43.21 -28.11 9.66
N GLU A 355 41.93 -27.79 9.48
CA GLU A 355 40.96 -28.65 8.79
C GLU A 355 41.34 -28.84 7.32
N ALA A 356 41.87 -27.81 6.64
CA ALA A 356 42.31 -27.92 5.26
C ALA A 356 43.61 -28.73 5.13
N GLU A 357 44.51 -28.61 6.10
CA GLU A 357 45.73 -29.42 6.16
C GLU A 357 45.42 -30.90 6.35
N GLN A 358 44.50 -31.23 7.26
CA GLN A 358 44.05 -32.60 7.50
C GLN A 358 43.37 -33.20 6.26
N GLU A 359 42.43 -32.47 5.66
CA GLU A 359 41.77 -32.90 4.43
C GLU A 359 42.77 -33.09 3.28
N LEU A 360 43.79 -32.24 3.17
CA LEU A 360 44.82 -32.37 2.14
C LEU A 360 45.64 -33.64 2.32
N GLN A 361 46.01 -33.98 3.57
CA GLN A 361 46.71 -35.21 3.87
C GLN A 361 45.87 -36.44 3.50
N GLU A 362 44.58 -36.44 3.84
CA GLU A 362 43.66 -37.53 3.51
C GLU A 362 43.49 -37.70 1.98
N VAL A 363 43.22 -36.60 1.28
CA VAL A 363 43.07 -36.59 -0.18
C VAL A 363 44.36 -37.06 -0.88
N THR A 364 45.53 -36.73 -0.34
CA THR A 364 46.82 -37.18 -0.89
C THR A 364 46.99 -38.70 -0.77
N VAL A 365 46.54 -39.31 0.33
CA VAL A 365 46.56 -40.78 0.50
C VAL A 365 45.61 -41.42 -0.51
N LEU A 366 44.37 -40.93 -0.60
CA LEU A 366 43.36 -41.44 -1.54
C LEU A 366 43.80 -41.32 -3.01
N LEU A 367 44.46 -40.21 -3.36
CA LEU A 367 45.04 -40.02 -4.70
C LEU A 367 46.10 -41.08 -4.99
N ARG A 368 47.00 -41.36 -4.04
CA ARG A 368 48.05 -42.37 -4.22
C ARG A 368 47.46 -43.76 -4.39
N GLU A 369 46.46 -44.12 -3.59
CA GLU A 369 45.74 -45.39 -3.69
C GLU A 369 45.05 -45.52 -5.05
N SER A 370 44.33 -44.49 -5.49
CA SER A 370 43.66 -44.47 -6.80
C SER A 370 44.65 -44.65 -7.97
N LEU A 371 45.85 -44.07 -7.89
CA LEU A 371 46.89 -44.24 -8.92
C LEU A 371 47.49 -45.66 -8.94
N LEU A 372 47.61 -46.28 -7.77
CA LEU A 372 48.08 -47.67 -7.66
C LEU A 372 47.03 -48.66 -8.20
N GLU A 373 45.75 -48.41 -7.94
CA GLU A 373 44.64 -49.19 -8.51
C GLU A 373 44.57 -49.06 -10.03
N SER A 374 44.75 -47.86 -10.59
CA SER A 374 44.78 -47.68 -12.04
C SER A 374 45.96 -48.38 -12.71
N ASN A 375 47.11 -48.47 -12.03
CA ASN A 375 48.31 -49.15 -12.54
C ASN A 375 48.26 -50.68 -12.40
N THR A 376 47.32 -51.23 -11.65
CA THR A 376 47.16 -52.69 -11.47
C THR A 376 46.05 -53.28 -12.35
N GLN A 377 45.24 -52.44 -12.99
CA GLN A 377 44.15 -52.83 -13.90
C GLN A 377 44.44 -52.56 -15.40
N GLY A 378 45.52 -51.86 -15.72
CA GLY A 378 46.01 -51.65 -17.10
C GLY A 378 47.17 -52.58 -17.43
#